data_AF-A0A7X9J873-F1
#
_entry.id   AF-A0A7X9J873-F1
#
_cell.length_a   1.000
_cell.length_b   1.000
_cell.length_c   1.000
_cell.angle_alpha   90.00
_cell.angle_beta   90.00
_cell.angle_gamma   90.00
#
_symmetry.space_group_name_H-M   'P 1'
#
loop_
_entity.id
_entity.type
_entity.pdbx_description
1 polymer ?
#
loop_
_entity_poly.entity_id
_entity_poly.type
_entity_poly.pdbx_seq_one_letter_code
_entity_poly.pdbx_strand_id
1 'polypeptide(L)'
;MFRRPLRRAIVRPAMRNVFNDELTQAEELLAAGKPAEAAALFTRMAQQANLAGRPRQAANLHARAAHAWLDAGDQSKALLHARQALDLFTHLGMTQRAIQFKSNFSRHLRQCNAAPAAEQFEHETDLPLAPAASDSPAKHGQLPPTCPQCGAPLRSDMVEWIDDHNAECEFCGATIPCEA
;
A
#
# COMPACT_ATOMS: atom_id res chain seq x y z
N MET A 1 -3.76 -16.34 -53.76
CA MET A 1 -3.87 -15.02 -53.09
C MET A 1 -4.84 -15.12 -51.94
N PHE A 2 -4.38 -15.17 -50.69
CA PHE A 2 -5.25 -14.98 -49.53
C PHE A 2 -4.50 -14.18 -48.46
N ARG A 3 -4.86 -12.90 -48.32
CA ARG A 3 -4.36 -12.03 -47.24
C ARG A 3 -5.20 -12.29 -46.00
N ARG A 4 -4.59 -12.81 -44.93
CA ARG A 4 -5.21 -12.89 -43.59
C ARG A 4 -5.42 -11.48 -43.04
N PRO A 5 -6.61 -11.13 -42.52
CA PRO A 5 -6.81 -9.86 -41.85
C PRO A 5 -6.15 -9.89 -40.47
N LEU A 6 -5.23 -8.95 -40.24
CA LEU A 6 -4.67 -8.68 -38.91
C LEU A 6 -5.78 -8.10 -38.04
N ARG A 7 -6.28 -8.90 -37.10
CA ARG A 7 -7.08 -8.37 -35.98
C ARG A 7 -6.18 -7.49 -35.13
N ARG A 8 -6.33 -6.17 -35.25
CA ARG A 8 -5.79 -5.21 -34.27
C ARG A 8 -6.48 -5.48 -32.93
N ALA A 9 -5.74 -6.05 -32.00
CA ALA A 9 -6.15 -6.08 -30.60
C ALA A 9 -6.20 -4.62 -30.11
N ILE A 10 -7.40 -4.15 -29.76
CA ILE A 10 -7.59 -2.88 -29.08
C ILE A 10 -7.08 -3.09 -27.65
N VAL A 11 -5.83 -2.71 -27.40
CA VAL A 11 -5.31 -2.55 -26.05
C VAL A 11 -6.03 -1.34 -25.46
N ARG A 12 -6.85 -1.53 -24.42
CA ARG A 12 -7.45 -0.43 -23.64
C ARG A 12 -6.37 0.17 -22.72
N PRO A 13 -5.82 1.37 -22.98
CA PRO A 13 -4.76 1.96 -22.15
C PRO A 13 -5.31 2.89 -21.06
N ALA A 14 -6.59 3.25 -21.09
CA ALA A 14 -7.11 4.41 -20.37
C ALA A 14 -7.20 4.26 -18.83
N MET A 15 -7.47 3.07 -18.28
CA MET A 15 -7.63 2.92 -16.82
C MET A 15 -6.32 2.85 -16.04
N ARG A 16 -5.21 2.45 -16.68
CA ARG A 16 -3.90 2.42 -16.01
C ARG A 16 -3.37 3.83 -15.77
N ASN A 17 -3.64 4.76 -16.67
CA ASN A 17 -3.17 6.13 -16.56
C ASN A 17 -3.87 6.88 -15.40
N VAL A 18 -5.20 6.77 -15.30
CA VAL A 18 -5.96 7.48 -14.24
C VAL A 18 -5.56 7.05 -12.83
N PHE A 19 -5.36 5.75 -12.60
CA PHE A 19 -4.90 5.29 -11.27
C PHE A 19 -3.51 5.83 -10.91
N ASN A 20 -2.60 5.90 -11.90
CA ASN A 20 -1.27 6.45 -11.67
C ASN A 20 -1.33 7.96 -11.43
N ASP A 21 -2.16 8.68 -12.18
CA ASP A 21 -2.34 10.12 -12.01
C ASP A 21 -2.90 10.45 -10.61
N GLU A 22 -3.92 9.72 -10.14
CA GLU A 22 -4.48 9.90 -8.79
C GLU A 22 -3.47 9.54 -7.68
N LEU A 23 -2.64 8.52 -7.92
CA LEU A 23 -1.63 8.08 -6.97
C LEU A 23 -0.47 9.09 -6.89
N THR A 24 -0.01 9.60 -8.03
CA THR A 24 0.96 10.69 -8.09
C THR A 24 0.42 11.94 -7.40
N GLN A 25 -0.84 12.30 -7.67
CA GLN A 25 -1.49 13.42 -6.99
C GLN A 25 -1.55 13.21 -5.46
N ALA A 26 -1.87 12.01 -4.99
CA ALA A 26 -1.91 11.72 -3.55
C ALA A 26 -0.52 11.87 -2.89
N GLU A 27 0.54 11.43 -3.56
CA GLU A 27 1.91 11.61 -3.09
C GLU A 27 2.34 13.08 -3.08
N GLU A 28 1.99 13.84 -4.11
CA GLU A 28 2.24 15.29 -4.16
C GLU A 28 1.54 16.01 -3.01
N LEU A 29 0.32 15.59 -2.64
CA LEU A 29 -0.39 16.13 -1.48
C LEU A 29 0.33 15.80 -0.16
N LEU A 30 0.88 14.59 -0.01
CA LEU A 30 1.71 14.26 1.16
C LEU A 30 2.98 15.10 1.20
N ALA A 31 3.69 15.22 0.07
CA ALA A 31 4.90 16.04 -0.03
C ALA A 31 4.63 17.53 0.22
N ALA A 32 3.44 18.01 -0.13
CA ALA A 32 2.98 19.37 0.13
C ALA A 32 2.49 19.59 1.57
N GLY A 33 2.56 18.57 2.45
CA GLY A 33 2.11 18.67 3.84
C GLY A 33 0.59 18.74 3.98
N LYS A 34 -0.16 18.15 3.03
CA LYS A 34 -1.63 18.06 3.04
C LYS A 34 -2.13 16.63 3.26
N PRO A 35 -1.83 16.03 4.42
CA PRO A 35 -2.10 14.61 4.66
C PRO A 35 -3.60 14.27 4.66
N ALA A 36 -4.48 15.18 5.10
CA ALA A 36 -5.92 14.95 5.08
C ALA A 36 -6.51 14.83 3.66
N GLU A 37 -6.04 15.66 2.73
CA GLU A 37 -6.48 15.62 1.33
C GLU A 37 -5.96 14.34 0.65
N ALA A 38 -4.70 13.99 0.89
CA ALA A 38 -4.11 12.75 0.39
C ALA A 38 -4.85 11.51 0.92
N ALA A 39 -5.15 11.49 2.22
CA ALA A 39 -5.86 10.39 2.86
C ALA A 39 -7.26 10.18 2.26
N ALA A 40 -8.00 11.26 2.00
CA ALA A 40 -9.30 11.19 1.34
C ALA A 40 -9.21 10.64 -0.09
N LEU A 41 -8.14 10.97 -0.82
CA LEU A 41 -7.89 10.43 -2.16
C LEU A 41 -7.57 8.93 -2.11
N PHE A 42 -6.69 8.49 -1.21
CA PHE A 42 -6.42 7.07 -0.99
C PHE A 42 -7.67 6.28 -0.60
N THR A 43 -8.51 6.82 0.29
CA THR A 43 -9.77 6.19 0.68
C THR A 43 -10.70 5.98 -0.53
N ARG A 44 -10.81 6.99 -1.41
CA ARG A 44 -11.62 6.90 -2.63
C ARG A 44 -11.07 5.82 -3.57
N MET A 45 -9.76 5.81 -3.80
CA MET A 45 -9.11 4.80 -4.63
C MET A 45 -9.28 3.39 -4.05
N ALA A 46 -9.21 3.24 -2.72
CA ALA A 46 -9.42 1.96 -2.05
C ALA A 46 -10.85 1.42 -2.26
N GLN A 47 -11.85 2.29 -2.12
CA GLN A 47 -13.25 1.96 -2.38
C GLN A 47 -13.47 1.54 -3.84
N GLN A 48 -12.89 2.27 -4.80
CA GLN A 48 -12.94 1.91 -6.21
C GLN A 48 -12.27 0.58 -6.49
N ALA A 49 -11.10 0.30 -5.87
CA ALA A 49 -10.41 -0.97 -6.01
C ALA A 49 -11.25 -2.14 -5.46
N ASN A 50 -11.92 -1.95 -4.32
CA ASN A 50 -12.86 -2.94 -3.76
C ASN A 50 -14.02 -3.21 -4.73
N LEU A 51 -14.67 -2.16 -5.24
CA LEU A 51 -15.77 -2.29 -6.22
C LEU A 51 -15.31 -2.95 -7.53
N ALA A 52 -14.05 -2.74 -7.92
CA ALA A 52 -13.46 -3.35 -9.11
C ALA A 52 -12.97 -4.79 -8.88
N GLY A 53 -13.22 -5.39 -7.72
CA GLY A 53 -12.79 -6.76 -7.40
C GLY A 53 -11.27 -6.90 -7.22
N ARG A 54 -10.60 -5.83 -6.77
CA ARG A 54 -9.14 -5.78 -6.52
C ARG A 54 -8.85 -5.61 -5.03
N PRO A 55 -9.20 -6.59 -4.18
CA PRO A 55 -9.14 -6.45 -2.73
C PRO A 55 -7.73 -6.27 -2.18
N ARG A 56 -6.70 -6.86 -2.82
CA ARG A 56 -5.28 -6.61 -2.45
C ARG A 56 -4.88 -5.16 -2.60
N GLN A 57 -5.25 -4.56 -3.74
CA GLN A 57 -5.01 -3.15 -4.02
C GLN A 57 -5.78 -2.26 -3.04
N ALA A 58 -7.03 -2.60 -2.73
CA ALA A 58 -7.82 -1.88 -1.75
C ALA A 58 -7.21 -1.94 -0.33
N ALA A 59 -6.71 -3.10 0.11
CA ALA A 59 -6.07 -3.27 1.41
C ALA A 59 -4.87 -2.33 1.57
N ASN A 60 -4.01 -2.32 0.55
CA ASN A 60 -2.84 -1.46 0.48
C ASN A 60 -3.19 0.04 0.49
N LEU A 61 -4.22 0.44 -0.26
CA LEU A 61 -4.69 1.83 -0.28
C LEU A 61 -5.33 2.24 1.05
N HIS A 62 -6.06 1.33 1.73
CA HIS A 62 -6.55 1.57 3.08
C HIS A 62 -5.42 1.72 4.10
N ALA A 63 -4.35 0.91 4.00
CA ALA A 63 -3.17 1.06 4.84
C ALA A 63 -2.54 2.46 4.68
N ARG A 64 -2.37 2.93 3.43
CA ARG A 64 -1.85 4.27 3.16
C ARG A 64 -2.76 5.39 3.64
N ALA A 65 -4.07 5.25 3.44
CA ALA A 65 -5.04 6.19 3.99
C ALA A 65 -4.94 6.26 5.52
N ALA A 66 -4.72 5.13 6.21
CA ALA A 66 -4.57 5.12 7.65
C ALA A 66 -3.37 5.94 8.14
N HIS A 67 -2.19 5.75 7.53
CA HIS A 67 -1.00 6.56 7.85
C HIS A 67 -1.25 8.05 7.57
N ALA A 68 -1.81 8.39 6.40
CA ALA A 68 -2.08 9.78 6.04
C ALA A 68 -3.13 10.45 6.95
N TRP A 69 -4.17 9.73 7.40
CA TRP A 69 -5.11 10.28 8.39
C TRP A 69 -4.47 10.49 9.75
N LEU A 70 -3.53 9.64 10.13
CA LEU A 70 -2.78 9.78 11.37
C LEU A 70 -1.84 11.00 11.32
N ASP A 71 -1.14 11.20 10.19
CA ASP A 71 -0.33 12.39 9.93
C ASP A 71 -1.17 13.67 9.94
N ALA A 72 -2.42 13.58 9.52
CA ALA A 72 -3.39 14.68 9.60
C ALA A 72 -3.95 14.93 11.01
N GLY A 73 -3.61 14.08 11.99
CA GLY A 73 -4.11 14.15 13.36
C GLY A 73 -5.54 13.61 13.55
N ASP A 74 -6.17 13.04 12.52
CA ASP A 74 -7.50 12.42 12.60
C ASP A 74 -7.38 10.93 12.95
N GLN A 75 -7.10 10.68 14.22
CA GLN A 75 -6.87 9.34 14.75
C GLN A 75 -8.07 8.41 14.54
N SER A 76 -9.30 8.95 14.59
CA SER A 76 -10.53 8.17 14.39
C SER A 76 -10.61 7.59 12.97
N LYS A 77 -10.36 8.41 11.94
CA LYS A 77 -10.30 7.94 10.56
C LYS A 77 -9.10 7.04 10.30
N ALA A 78 -7.96 7.34 10.93
CA ALA A 78 -6.77 6.50 10.84
C ALA A 78 -7.07 5.07 11.31
N LEU A 79 -7.65 4.91 12.50
CA LEU A 79 -8.01 3.60 13.06
C LEU A 79 -9.06 2.88 12.20
N LEU A 80 -10.07 3.61 11.70
CA LEU A 80 -11.08 3.04 10.80
C LEU A 80 -10.43 2.38 9.57
N HIS A 81 -9.53 3.10 8.89
CA HIS A 81 -8.88 2.59 7.70
C HIS A 81 -7.81 1.53 8.01
N ALA A 82 -7.15 1.61 9.17
CA ALA A 82 -6.22 0.58 9.60
C ALA A 82 -6.91 -0.77 9.84
N ARG A 83 -8.08 -0.76 10.47
CA ARG A 83 -8.91 -1.98 10.65
C ARG A 83 -9.35 -2.55 9.32
N GLN A 84 -9.83 -1.71 8.40
CA GLN A 84 -10.20 -2.15 7.05
C GLN A 84 -9.03 -2.81 6.30
N ALA A 85 -7.83 -2.25 6.42
CA ALA A 85 -6.64 -2.84 5.82
C ALA A 85 -6.30 -4.21 6.43
N LEU A 86 -6.31 -4.33 7.76
CA LEU A 86 -6.06 -5.59 8.47
C LEU A 86 -7.09 -6.67 8.12
N ASP A 87 -8.37 -6.33 8.10
CA ASP A 87 -9.44 -7.25 7.72
C ASP A 87 -9.21 -7.78 6.31
N LEU A 88 -8.86 -6.91 5.36
CA LEU A 88 -8.56 -7.34 4.00
C LEU A 88 -7.27 -8.19 3.93
N PHE A 89 -6.19 -7.80 4.60
CA PHE A 89 -4.95 -8.59 4.59
C PHE A 89 -5.16 -9.99 5.17
N THR A 90 -5.88 -10.11 6.28
CA THR A 90 -6.18 -11.40 6.92
C THR A 90 -7.08 -12.26 6.04
N HIS A 91 -8.17 -11.70 5.49
CA HIS A 91 -9.07 -12.43 4.57
C HIS A 91 -8.37 -12.89 3.29
N LEU A 92 -7.35 -12.16 2.83
CA LEU A 92 -6.57 -12.52 1.65
C LEU A 92 -5.42 -13.48 1.94
N GLY A 93 -5.24 -13.94 3.19
CA GLY A 93 -4.15 -14.81 3.61
C GLY A 93 -2.79 -14.12 3.66
N MET A 94 -2.75 -12.78 3.65
CA MET A 94 -1.54 -11.97 3.68
C MET A 94 -1.05 -11.75 5.12
N THR A 95 -0.89 -12.84 5.87
CA THR A 95 -0.65 -12.80 7.33
C THR A 95 0.61 -12.04 7.71
N GLN A 96 1.72 -12.25 7.00
CA GLN A 96 2.97 -11.53 7.27
C GLN A 96 2.81 -10.02 7.09
N ARG A 97 2.14 -9.60 6.00
CA ARG A 97 1.85 -8.20 5.72
C ARG A 97 0.95 -7.58 6.77
N ALA A 98 -0.05 -8.33 7.26
CA ALA A 98 -0.92 -7.88 8.35
C ALA A 98 -0.13 -7.65 9.66
N ILE A 99 0.77 -8.57 10.01
CA ILE A 99 1.66 -8.48 11.20
C ILE A 99 2.57 -7.25 11.09
N GLN A 100 3.22 -7.05 9.94
CA GLN A 100 4.11 -5.92 9.69
C GLN A 100 3.35 -4.59 9.72
N PHE A 101 2.22 -4.51 9.00
CA PHE A 101 1.37 -3.32 9.00
C PHE A 101 0.90 -2.96 10.41
N LYS A 102 0.40 -3.94 11.18
CA LYS A 102 0.02 -3.74 12.59
C LYS A 102 1.16 -3.11 13.38
N SER A 103 2.37 -3.64 13.23
CA SER A 103 3.55 -3.20 13.98
C SER A 103 4.00 -1.79 13.61
N ASN A 104 4.05 -1.49 12.30
CA ASN A 104 4.44 -0.19 11.79
C ASN A 104 3.40 0.88 12.14
N PHE A 105 2.12 0.56 12.00
CA PHE A 105 1.04 1.48 12.34
C PHE A 105 0.95 1.75 13.86
N SER A 106 1.10 0.72 14.70
CA SER A 106 1.17 0.92 16.16
C SER A 106 2.37 1.76 16.59
N ARG A 107 3.53 1.59 15.94
CA ARG A 107 4.69 2.46 16.17
C ARG A 107 4.37 3.91 15.78
N HIS A 108 3.71 4.10 14.65
CA HIS A 108 3.32 5.42 14.17
C HIS A 108 2.33 6.10 15.15
N LEU A 109 1.33 5.36 15.65
CA LEU A 109 0.40 5.87 16.67
C LEU A 109 1.14 6.35 17.93
N ARG A 110 2.13 5.58 18.40
CA ARG A 110 2.95 5.98 19.56
C ARG A 110 3.76 7.25 19.28
N GLN A 111 4.30 7.41 18.08
CA GLN A 111 5.04 8.62 17.67
C GLN A 111 4.15 9.86 17.62
N CYS A 112 2.87 9.71 17.28
CA CYS A 112 1.87 10.78 17.29
C CYS A 112 1.26 11.05 18.68
N ASN A 113 1.88 10.58 19.77
CA ASN A 113 1.38 10.67 21.15
C ASN A 113 0.02 9.96 21.41
N ALA A 114 -0.38 9.03 20.54
CA ALA A 114 -1.63 8.27 20.66
C ALA A 114 -1.40 6.87 21.28
N ALA A 115 -0.58 6.79 22.34
CA ALA A 115 -0.19 5.52 22.96
C ALA A 115 -1.38 4.65 23.44
N PRO A 116 -2.43 5.19 24.11
CA PRO A 116 -3.58 4.38 24.52
C PRO A 116 -4.33 3.74 23.33
N ALA A 117 -4.37 4.44 22.20
CA ALA A 117 -5.01 3.93 21.00
C ALA A 117 -4.17 2.90 20.26
N ALA A 118 -2.85 3.02 20.33
CA ALA A 118 -1.94 1.97 19.86
C ALA A 118 -2.18 0.66 20.63
N GLU A 119 -2.28 0.73 21.96
CA GLU A 119 -2.57 -0.45 22.79
C GLU A 119 -3.94 -1.06 22.48
N GLN A 120 -4.97 -0.23 22.34
CA GLN A 120 -6.30 -0.70 21.97
C GLN A 120 -6.30 -1.38 20.59
N PHE A 121 -5.67 -0.76 19.60
CA PHE A 121 -5.54 -1.33 18.25
C PHE A 121 -4.76 -2.66 18.26
N GLU A 122 -3.72 -2.76 19.10
CA GLU A 122 -2.96 -3.98 19.29
C GLU A 122 -3.78 -5.10 19.92
N HIS A 123 -4.66 -4.79 20.87
CA HIS A 123 -5.48 -5.78 21.56
C HIS A 123 -6.71 -6.23 20.76
N GLU A 124 -7.27 -5.34 19.93
CA GLU A 124 -8.42 -5.64 19.07
C GLU A 124 -8.10 -6.68 17.97
N THR A 125 -6.82 -6.83 17.61
CA THR A 125 -6.39 -7.67 16.49
C THR A 125 -5.60 -8.88 16.99
N ASP A 126 -6.07 -10.11 16.75
CA ASP A 126 -5.41 -11.37 17.17
C ASP A 126 -4.17 -11.75 16.32
N LEU A 127 -3.41 -10.74 15.89
CA LEU A 127 -2.15 -10.88 15.17
C LEU A 127 -0.99 -10.55 16.10
N PRO A 128 0.11 -11.31 16.08
CA PRO A 128 1.30 -10.91 16.81
C PRO A 128 1.85 -9.59 16.26
N LEU A 129 2.60 -8.86 17.09
CA LEU A 129 3.48 -7.80 16.60
C LEU A 129 4.71 -8.46 15.96
N ALA A 130 5.14 -7.94 14.82
CA ALA A 130 6.43 -8.29 14.23
C ALA A 130 7.52 -8.01 15.27
N PRO A 131 8.50 -8.92 15.44
CA PRO A 131 9.71 -8.57 16.15
C PRO A 131 10.30 -7.33 15.49
N ALA A 132 10.83 -6.38 16.28
CA ALA A 132 11.49 -5.21 15.74
C ALA A 132 12.54 -5.66 14.72
N ALA A 133 12.25 -5.46 13.43
CA ALA A 133 13.16 -5.84 12.37
C ALA A 133 14.48 -5.15 12.65
N SER A 134 15.54 -5.93 12.79
CA SER A 134 16.88 -5.39 12.89
C SER A 134 17.18 -4.76 11.53
N ASP A 135 17.43 -3.45 11.49
CA ASP A 135 17.93 -2.66 10.35
C ASP A 135 19.34 -3.12 9.91
N SER A 136 19.55 -4.42 9.78
CA SER A 136 20.70 -4.93 9.06
C SER A 136 20.41 -4.72 7.58
N PRO A 137 21.20 -3.93 6.84
CA PRO A 137 21.00 -3.75 5.42
C PRO A 137 21.29 -5.10 4.75
N ALA A 138 20.25 -5.91 4.56
CA ALA A 138 20.33 -7.04 3.65
C ALA A 138 20.64 -6.46 2.26
N LYS A 139 21.56 -7.11 1.54
CA LYS A 139 22.00 -6.66 0.23
C LYS A 139 20.89 -6.95 -0.77
N HIS A 140 19.95 -6.02 -0.88
CA HIS A 140 18.86 -6.09 -1.82
C HIS A 140 19.30 -5.67 -3.22
N GLY A 141 18.72 -6.29 -4.26
CA GLY A 141 18.90 -5.86 -5.65
C GLY A 141 18.33 -4.47 -5.94
N GLN A 142 18.54 -3.94 -7.15
CA GLN A 142 17.97 -2.65 -7.54
C GLN A 142 16.51 -2.81 -7.98
N LEU A 143 15.63 -1.99 -7.43
CA LEU A 143 14.23 -1.92 -7.86
C LEU A 143 14.11 -1.08 -9.14
N PRO A 144 13.21 -1.46 -10.07
CA PRO A 144 12.84 -0.57 -11.16
C PRO A 144 12.21 0.72 -10.60
N PRO A 145 12.30 1.86 -11.32
CA PRO A 145 11.81 3.15 -10.81
C PRO A 145 10.29 3.19 -10.60
N THR A 146 9.56 2.31 -11.29
CA THR A 146 8.10 2.18 -11.18
C THR A 146 7.68 0.71 -11.21
N CYS A 147 6.60 0.39 -10.52
CA CYS A 147 6.00 -0.93 -10.53
C CYS A 147 5.50 -1.28 -11.94
N PRO A 148 5.97 -2.37 -12.58
CA PRO A 148 5.51 -2.77 -13.92
C PRO A 148 4.03 -3.17 -13.96
N GLN A 149 3.44 -3.52 -12.81
CA GLN A 149 2.04 -3.94 -12.74
C GLN A 149 1.07 -2.74 -12.70
N CYS A 150 1.30 -1.80 -11.77
CA CYS A 150 0.41 -0.65 -11.57
C CYS A 150 0.95 0.65 -12.15
N GLY A 151 2.27 0.87 -12.16
CA GLY A 151 2.93 2.12 -12.56
C GLY A 151 3.29 3.04 -11.39
N ALA A 152 3.01 2.64 -10.15
CA ALA A 152 3.38 3.40 -8.96
C ALA A 152 4.90 3.54 -8.81
N PRO A 153 5.40 4.67 -8.28
CA PRO A 153 6.82 4.82 -7.98
C PRO A 153 7.25 3.78 -6.94
N LEU A 154 8.40 3.14 -7.18
CA LEU A 154 8.98 2.21 -6.22
C LEU A 154 10.21 2.85 -5.61
N ARG A 155 10.27 2.83 -4.28
CA ARG A 155 11.46 3.21 -3.52
C ARG A 155 11.78 2.09 -2.56
N SER A 156 13.07 1.86 -2.30
CA SER A 156 13.54 0.76 -1.45
C SER A 156 13.00 0.81 -0.03
N ASP A 157 12.60 1.99 0.44
CA ASP A 157 12.00 2.25 1.75
C ASP A 157 10.46 2.14 1.77
N MET A 158 9.83 2.04 0.59
CA MET A 158 8.37 1.93 0.41
C MET A 158 7.98 0.60 -0.24
N VAL A 159 8.83 -0.41 -0.16
CA VAL A 159 8.50 -1.75 -0.63
C VAL A 159 8.78 -2.74 0.47
N GLU A 160 7.95 -3.76 0.54
CA GLU A 160 8.20 -4.87 1.44
C GLU A 160 9.11 -5.87 0.74
N TRP A 161 10.30 -6.11 1.28
CA TRP A 161 11.23 -7.08 0.71
C TRP A 161 10.79 -8.51 1.04
N ILE A 162 10.50 -9.31 0.01
CA ILE A 162 10.15 -10.72 0.17
C ILE A 162 11.45 -11.54 0.31
N ASP A 163 12.44 -11.24 -0.51
CA ASP A 163 13.78 -11.84 -0.51
C ASP A 163 14.80 -10.89 -1.18
N ASP A 164 16.02 -11.36 -1.45
CA ASP A 164 17.10 -10.56 -2.05
C ASP A 164 16.81 -10.10 -3.50
N HIS A 165 15.84 -10.74 -4.16
CA HIS A 165 15.52 -10.57 -5.58
C HIS A 165 14.07 -10.17 -5.83
N ASN A 166 13.21 -10.13 -4.81
CA ASN A 166 11.80 -9.84 -4.94
C ASN A 166 11.35 -8.88 -3.85
N ALA A 167 10.64 -7.84 -4.26
CA ALA A 167 9.91 -6.95 -3.36
C ALA A 167 8.43 -6.93 -3.71
N GLU A 168 7.56 -6.66 -2.75
CA GLU A 168 6.15 -6.43 -2.97
C GLU A 168 5.88 -4.93 -3.11
N CYS A 169 5.22 -4.55 -4.19
CA CYS A 169 4.76 -3.18 -4.39
C CYS A 169 3.69 -2.83 -3.34
N GLU A 170 3.95 -1.82 -2.51
CA GLU A 170 3.03 -1.37 -1.47
C GLU A 170 1.69 -0.84 -1.96
N PHE A 171 1.56 -0.56 -3.26
CA PHE A 171 0.34 0.00 -3.83
C PHE A 171 -0.62 -1.07 -4.35
N CYS A 172 -0.10 -2.02 -5.14
CA CYS A 172 -0.94 -3.02 -5.81
C CYS A 172 -0.72 -4.45 -5.31
N GLY A 173 0.29 -4.66 -4.45
CA GLY A 173 0.64 -5.99 -3.94
C GLY A 173 1.24 -6.92 -5.00
N ALA A 174 1.79 -6.34 -6.08
CA ALA A 174 2.50 -7.11 -7.09
C ALA A 174 3.91 -7.42 -6.62
N THR A 175 4.35 -8.66 -6.85
CA THR A 175 5.75 -9.04 -6.71
C THR A 175 6.56 -8.40 -7.84
N ILE A 176 7.59 -7.67 -7.46
CA ILE A 176 8.49 -6.91 -8.31
C ILE A 176 9.83 -7.63 -8.29
N PRO A 177 10.29 -8.18 -9.42
CA PRO A 177 11.64 -8.69 -9.52
C PRO A 177 12.63 -7.52 -9.45
N CYS A 178 13.70 -7.71 -8.69
CA CYS A 178 14.79 -6.77 -8.57
C CYS A 178 15.89 -7.15 -9.57
N GLU A 179 16.49 -6.14 -10.18
CA GLU A 179 17.64 -6.35 -11.05
C GLU A 179 18.89 -6.59 -10.18
N ALA A 180 19.74 -7.52 -10.63
CA ALA A 180 20.96 -7.94 -9.94
C ALA A 180 22.11 -6.96 -10.17
#